data_AF-A0A9J6AXF3-F1
#
_entry.id   AF-A0A9J6AXF3-F1
#
_cell.length_a   1.000
_cell.length_b   1.000
_cell.length_c   1.000
_cell.angle_alpha   90.00
_cell.angle_beta   90.00
_cell.angle_gamma   90.00
#
_symmetry.space_group_name_H-M   'P 1'
#
loop_
_entity.id
_entity.type
_entity.pdbx_description
1 polymer ?
#
loop_
_entity_poly.entity_id
_entity_poly.type
_entity_poly.pdbx_seq_one_letter_code
_entity_poly.pdbx_strand_id
1 'polypeptide(L)'
;MHNVHTRKERKLILLNKLNQPVGPTKDVVTKLSSFLGTLARNATLCPFDIFDWRGMDTKKDLWDYTKRRHRHDLKINYYDSYDNDEIRMAKKPGHIPECQYRELLKYWKFEKFKEKEKESVSAKELFVVTRTRKPDRLYKASNENTTSKILKWRKLKSK
;
A
#
# COMPACT_ATOMS: atom_id res chain seq x y z
N MET A 1 -21.38 -1.63 -28.17
CA MET A 1 -20.81 -2.80 -27.48
C MET A 1 -19.51 -2.36 -26.82
N HIS A 2 -19.43 -2.39 -25.49
CA HIS A 2 -18.22 -1.96 -24.77
C HIS A 2 -17.14 -3.04 -24.90
N ASN A 3 -15.98 -2.66 -25.41
CA ASN A 3 -14.78 -3.51 -25.44
C ASN A 3 -14.37 -3.82 -23.99
N VAL A 4 -14.84 -4.95 -23.46
CA VAL A 4 -14.41 -5.49 -22.17
C VAL A 4 -12.95 -5.86 -22.33
N HIS A 5 -12.03 -4.95 -21.94
CA HIS A 5 -10.57 -5.11 -21.84
C HIS A 5 -10.11 -6.51 -22.26
N THR A 6 -9.95 -6.72 -23.57
CA THR A 6 -9.39 -7.97 -24.09
C THR A 6 -8.04 -8.14 -23.42
N ARG A 7 -7.93 -9.18 -22.57
CA ARG A 7 -6.69 -9.50 -21.86
C ARG A 7 -5.56 -9.52 -22.88
N LYS A 8 -4.60 -8.59 -22.76
CA LYS A 8 -3.31 -8.65 -23.45
C LYS A 8 -2.82 -10.10 -23.40
N GLU A 9 -2.31 -10.60 -24.52
CA GLU A 9 -1.85 -11.99 -24.76
C GLU A 9 -1.52 -12.77 -23.48
N ARG A 10 -2.20 -13.90 -23.27
CA ARG A 10 -1.92 -14.78 -22.13
C ARG A 10 -0.52 -15.37 -22.31
N LYS A 11 0.39 -15.06 -21.38
CA LYS A 11 1.72 -15.66 -21.37
C LYS A 11 1.64 -17.09 -20.85
N LEU A 12 2.00 -18.07 -21.69
CA LEU A 12 2.05 -19.48 -21.32
C LEU A 12 3.23 -19.74 -20.37
N ILE A 13 2.97 -20.48 -19.30
CA ILE A 13 3.97 -20.96 -18.34
C ILE A 13 3.80 -22.46 -18.24
N LEU A 14 4.85 -23.22 -18.51
CA LEU A 14 4.86 -24.67 -18.41
C LEU A 14 5.29 -25.08 -16.99
N LEU A 15 4.83 -26.23 -16.52
CA LEU A 15 5.28 -26.81 -15.26
C LEU A 15 6.20 -27.99 -15.57
N ASN A 16 7.35 -28.06 -14.89
CA ASN A 16 8.22 -29.24 -14.98
C ASN A 16 7.64 -30.42 -14.18
N LYS A 17 8.31 -31.57 -14.19
CA LYS A 17 7.90 -32.78 -13.43
C LYS A 17 7.81 -32.56 -11.91
N LEU A 18 8.38 -31.49 -11.39
CA LEU A 18 8.36 -31.10 -9.97
C LEU A 18 7.32 -29.98 -9.70
N ASN A 19 6.42 -29.70 -10.65
CA ASN A 19 5.43 -28.61 -10.59
C ASN A 19 6.04 -27.20 -10.44
N GLN A 20 7.30 -27.01 -10.87
CA GLN A 20 7.93 -25.70 -10.86
C GLN A 20 7.64 -24.96 -12.16
N PRO A 21 7.32 -23.65 -12.11
CA PRO A 21 7.06 -22.85 -13.29
C PRO A 21 8.32 -22.63 -14.13
N VAL A 22 8.29 -23.13 -15.36
CA VAL A 22 9.27 -22.90 -16.42
C VAL A 22 8.61 -21.97 -17.44
N GLY A 23 8.94 -20.68 -17.35
CA GLY A 23 8.41 -19.65 -18.24
C GLY A 23 9.41 -19.25 -19.33
N PRO A 24 8.93 -18.63 -20.42
CA PRO A 24 9.78 -18.20 -21.55
C PRO A 24 10.82 -17.13 -21.16
N THR A 25 10.59 -16.40 -20.07
CA THR A 25 11.53 -15.40 -19.54
C THR A 25 11.51 -15.43 -18.01
N LYS A 26 12.66 -15.19 -17.38
CA LYS A 26 12.80 -15.14 -15.92
C LYS A 26 11.89 -14.09 -15.27
N ASP A 27 11.64 -12.96 -15.94
CA ASP A 27 10.73 -11.92 -15.47
C ASP A 27 9.28 -12.39 -15.40
N VAL A 28 8.86 -13.22 -16.35
CA VAL A 28 7.51 -13.78 -16.39
C VAL A 28 7.31 -14.76 -15.22
N VAL A 29 8.30 -15.61 -14.95
CA VAL A 29 8.29 -16.53 -13.81
C VAL A 29 8.30 -15.75 -12.49
N THR A 30 9.18 -14.74 -12.36
CA THR A 30 9.26 -13.89 -11.17
C THR A 30 7.94 -13.17 -10.89
N LYS A 31 7.28 -12.67 -11.94
CA LYS A 31 5.98 -12.01 -11.84
C LYS A 31 4.88 -12.98 -11.38
N LEU A 32 4.86 -14.20 -11.90
CA LEU A 32 3.94 -15.26 -11.44
C LEU A 32 4.20 -15.60 -9.97
N SER A 33 5.45 -15.89 -9.59
CA SER A 33 5.81 -16.23 -8.21
C SER A 33 5.47 -15.12 -7.23
N SER A 34 5.72 -13.86 -7.60
CA SER A 34 5.36 -12.68 -6.79
C SER A 34 3.85 -12.54 -6.64
N PHE A 35 3.09 -12.82 -7.70
CA PHE A 35 1.65 -12.84 -7.67
C PHE A 35 1.13 -13.93 -6.74
N LEU A 36 1.58 -15.18 -6.90
CA LEU A 36 1.22 -16.31 -6.02
C LEU A 36 1.58 -16.04 -4.56
N GLY A 37 2.76 -15.48 -4.29
CA GLY A 37 3.17 -15.08 -2.94
C GLY A 37 2.33 -13.95 -2.35
N THR A 38 1.67 -13.13 -3.18
CA THR A 38 0.72 -12.13 -2.71
C THR A 38 -0.62 -12.76 -2.35
N LEU A 39 -1.07 -13.74 -3.13
CA LEU A 39 -2.29 -14.51 -2.85
C LEU A 39 -2.14 -15.34 -1.58
N ALA A 40 -1.03 -16.09 -1.45
CA ALA A 40 -0.78 -16.96 -0.30
C ALA A 40 -0.75 -16.20 1.04
N ARG A 41 -0.29 -14.94 1.03
CA ARG A 41 -0.25 -14.09 2.23
C ARG A 41 -1.56 -13.39 2.56
N ASN A 42 -2.49 -13.33 1.60
CA ASN A 42 -3.75 -12.60 1.75
C ASN A 42 -4.92 -13.48 1.30
N ALA A 43 -5.26 -14.48 2.11
CA ALA A 43 -6.40 -15.36 1.87
C ALA A 43 -7.71 -14.58 1.70
N THR A 44 -7.84 -13.42 2.35
CA THR A 44 -9.01 -12.51 2.22
C THR A 44 -9.10 -11.83 0.86
N LEU A 45 -7.99 -11.72 0.12
CA LEU A 45 -7.98 -11.13 -1.23
C LEU A 45 -8.27 -12.16 -2.32
N CYS A 46 -8.15 -13.46 -2.03
CA CYS A 46 -8.47 -14.53 -2.97
C CYS A 46 -8.70 -15.85 -2.22
N PRO A 47 -9.89 -16.04 -1.62
CA PRO A 47 -10.27 -17.30 -1.01
C PRO A 47 -10.39 -18.37 -2.10
N PHE A 48 -9.48 -19.35 -2.07
CA PHE A 48 -9.42 -20.43 -3.08
C PHE A 48 -10.55 -21.45 -2.94
N ASP A 49 -11.24 -21.44 -1.81
CA ASP A 49 -12.38 -22.26 -1.43
C ASP A 49 -13.73 -21.68 -1.89
N ILE A 50 -13.76 -20.41 -2.30
CA ILE A 50 -14.99 -19.72 -2.70
C ILE A 50 -14.96 -19.42 -4.20
N PHE A 51 -15.68 -20.24 -4.98
CA PHE A 51 -15.75 -20.12 -6.44
C PHE A 51 -16.73 -19.05 -6.93
N ASP A 52 -17.72 -18.66 -6.12
CA ASP A 52 -18.70 -17.61 -6.43
C ASP A 52 -18.48 -16.37 -5.58
N TRP A 53 -18.29 -15.23 -6.24
CA TRP A 53 -18.16 -13.91 -5.61
C TRP A 53 -19.31 -13.57 -4.66
N ARG A 54 -20.52 -14.09 -4.89
CA ARG A 54 -21.67 -13.87 -4.00
C ARG A 54 -21.43 -14.43 -2.60
N GLY A 55 -20.73 -15.56 -2.49
CA GLY A 55 -20.38 -16.24 -1.25
C GLY A 55 -19.15 -15.67 -0.54
N MET A 56 -18.46 -14.69 -1.14
CA MET A 56 -17.27 -14.08 -0.55
C MET A 56 -17.66 -12.98 0.44
N ASP A 57 -17.38 -13.21 1.73
CA ASP A 57 -17.59 -12.25 2.82
C ASP A 57 -16.57 -11.09 2.81
N THR A 58 -15.35 -11.38 2.36
CA THR A 58 -14.20 -10.46 2.25
C THR A 58 -14.17 -9.62 0.98
N LYS A 59 -15.23 -9.68 0.16
CA LYS A 59 -15.36 -8.92 -1.11
C LYS A 59 -15.15 -7.42 -0.95
N LYS A 60 -15.55 -6.85 0.20
CA LYS A 60 -15.39 -5.42 0.50
C LYS A 60 -13.91 -5.06 0.68
N ASP A 61 -13.17 -5.87 1.41
CA ASP A 61 -11.73 -5.66 1.64
C ASP A 61 -10.94 -5.77 0.33
N LEU A 62 -11.29 -6.75 -0.51
CA LEU A 62 -10.71 -6.89 -1.85
C LEU A 62 -11.02 -5.68 -2.73
N TRP A 63 -12.25 -5.18 -2.70
CA TRP A 63 -12.64 -3.99 -3.43
C TRP A 63 -11.88 -2.74 -2.96
N ASP A 64 -11.78 -2.54 -1.65
CA ASP A 64 -11.07 -1.42 -1.06
C ASP A 64 -9.56 -1.49 -1.34
N TYR A 65 -8.96 -2.69 -1.24
CA TYR A 65 -7.58 -2.93 -1.64
C TYR A 65 -7.34 -2.58 -3.11
N THR A 66 -8.20 -3.07 -4.01
CA THR A 66 -8.09 -2.85 -5.46
C THR A 66 -8.23 -1.37 -5.78
N LYS A 67 -9.22 -0.69 -5.20
CA LYS A 67 -9.40 0.76 -5.32
C LYS A 67 -8.18 1.53 -4.82
N ARG A 68 -7.64 1.15 -3.66
CA ARG A 68 -6.47 1.80 -3.07
C ARG A 68 -5.25 1.65 -3.97
N ARG A 69 -5.00 0.44 -4.48
CA ARG A 69 -3.87 0.15 -5.38
C ARG A 69 -4.01 0.91 -6.69
N HIS A 70 -5.19 0.89 -7.29
CA HIS A 70 -5.46 1.62 -8.52
C HIS A 70 -5.25 3.14 -8.34
N ARG A 71 -5.80 3.73 -7.27
CA ARG A 71 -5.58 5.16 -6.96
C ARG A 71 -4.10 5.48 -6.72
N HIS A 72 -3.38 4.62 -6.00
CA HIS A 72 -1.95 4.80 -5.76
C HIS A 72 -1.15 4.81 -7.08
N ASP A 73 -1.41 3.86 -7.96
CA ASP A 73 -0.73 3.77 -9.25
C ASP A 73 -1.06 4.98 -10.14
N LEU A 74 -2.29 5.50 -10.07
CA LEU A 74 -2.64 6.74 -10.75
C LEU A 74 -1.93 7.96 -10.15
N LYS A 75 -1.82 8.03 -8.82
CA LYS A 75 -1.14 9.13 -8.12
C LYS A 75 0.33 9.21 -8.55
N ILE A 76 1.05 8.10 -8.51
CA ILE A 76 2.47 8.06 -8.90
C ILE A 76 2.65 8.50 -10.36
N ASN A 77 1.92 7.86 -11.28
CA ASN A 77 2.17 8.03 -12.72
C ASN A 77 1.62 9.33 -13.30
N TYR A 78 0.56 9.89 -12.69
CA TYR A 78 -0.17 11.02 -13.29
C TYR A 78 -0.34 12.23 -12.37
N TYR A 79 -0.13 12.11 -11.05
CA TYR A 79 -0.19 13.24 -10.13
C TYR A 79 1.20 13.70 -9.69
N ASP A 80 2.00 12.80 -9.10
CA ASP A 80 3.34 13.11 -8.58
C ASP A 80 4.38 13.28 -9.69
N SER A 81 4.11 12.75 -10.89
CA SER A 81 5.00 12.86 -12.06
C SER A 81 5.02 14.25 -12.71
N TYR A 82 4.09 15.14 -12.36
CA TYR A 82 3.95 16.47 -12.97
C TYR A 82 3.68 17.52 -11.90
N ASP A 83 4.13 18.76 -12.12
CA ASP A 83 4.02 19.83 -11.11
C ASP A 83 2.66 20.53 -11.11
N ASN A 84 2.08 20.82 -12.28
CA ASN A 84 0.85 21.60 -12.43
C ASN A 84 -0.35 20.78 -12.92
N ASP A 85 -1.55 21.17 -12.47
CA ASP A 85 -2.82 20.51 -12.83
C ASP A 85 -3.15 20.59 -14.32
N GLU A 86 -2.76 21.67 -15.00
CA GLU A 86 -2.97 21.81 -16.45
C GLU A 86 -2.27 20.68 -17.22
N ILE A 87 -1.03 20.37 -16.85
CA ILE A 87 -0.24 19.29 -17.43
C ILE A 87 -0.86 17.93 -17.07
N ARG A 88 -1.30 17.75 -15.81
CA ARG A 88 -1.96 16.52 -15.34
C ARG A 88 -3.24 16.24 -16.12
N MET A 89 -4.06 17.27 -16.37
CA MET A 89 -5.29 17.17 -17.14
C MET A 89 -5.03 16.85 -18.61
N ALA A 90 -4.03 17.49 -19.23
CA ALA A 90 -3.64 17.22 -20.61
C ALA A 90 -3.08 15.80 -20.80
N LYS A 91 -2.37 15.25 -19.80
CA LYS A 91 -1.79 13.90 -19.81
C LYS A 91 -2.67 12.83 -19.17
N LYS A 92 -3.96 13.12 -18.94
CA LYS A 92 -4.92 12.20 -18.33
C LYS A 92 -4.98 10.85 -19.08
N PRO A 93 -5.08 9.71 -18.36
CA PRO A 93 -5.35 8.42 -19.00
C PRO A 93 -6.67 8.43 -19.79
N GLY A 94 -6.65 7.95 -21.04
CA GLY A 94 -7.83 7.94 -21.91
C GLY A 94 -9.01 7.09 -21.41
N HIS A 95 -8.76 6.05 -20.61
CA HIS A 95 -9.80 5.17 -20.07
C HIS A 95 -10.53 5.77 -18.86
N ILE A 96 -10.04 6.86 -18.28
CA ILE A 96 -10.65 7.50 -17.11
C ILE A 96 -11.46 8.70 -17.59
N PRO A 97 -12.77 8.78 -17.29
CA PRO A 97 -13.57 9.96 -17.56
C PRO A 97 -12.98 11.23 -16.94
N GLU A 98 -13.11 12.36 -17.64
CA GLU A 98 -12.52 13.62 -17.18
C GLU A 98 -13.09 14.08 -15.83
N CYS A 99 -14.41 13.94 -15.62
CA CYS A 99 -15.07 14.25 -14.36
C CYS A 99 -14.46 13.51 -13.17
N GLN A 100 -14.26 12.19 -13.32
CA GLN A 100 -13.67 11.34 -12.28
C GLN A 100 -12.21 11.72 -12.01
N TYR A 101 -11.45 12.05 -13.06
CA TYR A 101 -10.06 12.45 -12.89
C TYR A 101 -9.93 13.80 -12.17
N ARG A 102 -10.80 14.78 -12.45
CA ARG A 102 -10.85 16.05 -11.71
C ARG A 102 -11.14 15.84 -10.22
N GLU A 103 -12.04 14.91 -9.88
CA GLU A 103 -12.31 14.55 -8.48
C GLU A 103 -11.09 13.95 -7.78
N LEU A 104 -10.33 13.09 -8.48
CA LEU A 104 -9.08 12.51 -7.97
C LEU A 104 -8.02 13.59 -7.69
N LEU A 105 -7.84 14.56 -8.60
CA LEU A 105 -6.92 15.69 -8.39
C LEU A 105 -7.30 16.49 -7.14
N LYS A 106 -8.59 16.80 -6.95
CA LYS A 106 -9.09 17.48 -5.75
C LYS A 106 -8.80 16.67 -4.49
N TYR A 107 -9.07 15.37 -4.53
CA TYR A 107 -8.80 14.45 -3.42
C TYR A 107 -7.32 14.42 -3.02
N TRP A 108 -6.40 14.28 -3.99
CA TRP A 108 -4.95 14.23 -3.69
C TRP A 108 -4.37 15.56 -3.24
N LYS A 109 -4.87 16.69 -3.75
CA LYS A 109 -4.52 18.01 -3.22
C LYS A 109 -4.89 18.09 -1.75
N PHE A 110 -6.12 17.71 -1.40
CA PHE A 110 -6.58 17.70 -0.02
C PHE A 110 -5.76 16.76 0.88
N GLU A 111 -5.38 15.58 0.37
CA GLU A 111 -4.51 14.63 1.08
C GLU A 111 -3.11 15.23 1.37
N LYS A 112 -2.52 15.94 0.40
CA LYS A 112 -1.21 16.62 0.58
C LYS A 112 -1.27 17.68 1.68
N PHE A 113 -2.41 18.36 1.84
CA PHE A 113 -2.62 19.28 2.95
C PHE A 113 -2.73 18.56 4.31
N LYS A 114 -3.42 17.40 4.35
CA LYS A 114 -3.46 16.55 5.56
C LYS A 114 -2.11 15.99 5.98
N GLU A 115 -1.23 15.65 5.04
CA GLU A 115 0.12 15.18 5.36
C GLU A 115 1.00 16.27 5.97
N LYS A 116 0.80 17.54 5.59
CA LYS A 116 1.48 18.68 6.24
C LYS A 116 0.96 18.96 7.65
N GLU A 117 -0.31 18.65 7.92
CA GLU A 117 -0.92 18.77 9.25
C GLU A 117 -0.57 17.61 10.20
N LYS A 118 -0.15 16.45 9.67
CA LYS A 118 0.48 15.41 10.49
C LYS A 118 1.85 15.91 10.94
N GLU A 119 1.84 16.65 12.03
CA GLU A 119 3.01 17.10 12.76
C GLU A 119 4.03 15.96 12.80
N SER A 120 5.23 16.20 12.25
CA SER A 120 6.28 15.20 12.25
C SER A 120 6.71 14.95 13.69
N VAL A 121 6.07 13.99 14.35
CA VAL A 121 6.46 13.59 15.71
C VAL A 121 7.93 13.22 15.64
N SER A 122 8.76 13.97 16.36
CA SER A 122 10.21 13.77 16.31
C SER A 122 10.51 12.32 16.66
N ALA A 123 11.45 11.68 15.96
CA ALA A 123 11.89 10.32 16.30
C ALA A 123 12.24 10.18 17.80
N LYS A 124 12.69 11.28 18.43
CA LYS A 124 12.92 11.37 19.89
C LYS A 124 11.63 11.26 20.70
N GLU A 125 10.58 11.98 20.32
CA GLU A 125 9.28 11.95 21.00
C GLU A 125 8.61 10.59 20.83
N LEU A 126 8.68 10.01 19.63
CA LEU A 126 8.20 8.65 19.38
C LEU A 126 8.95 7.63 20.24
N PHE A 127 10.27 7.76 20.36
CA PHE A 127 11.10 6.89 21.20
C PHE A 127 10.71 7.01 22.68
N VAL A 128 10.54 8.23 23.20
CA VAL A 128 10.12 8.44 24.60
C VAL A 128 8.73 7.86 24.85
N VAL A 129 7.76 8.11 23.97
CA VAL A 129 6.38 7.61 24.14
C VAL A 129 6.32 6.08 24.10
N THR A 130 6.99 5.45 23.13
CA THR A 130 6.93 3.98 22.97
C THR A 130 7.73 3.20 24.00
N ARG A 131 8.77 3.80 24.59
CA ARG A 131 9.67 3.14 25.54
C ARG A 131 9.40 3.48 27.00
N THR A 132 8.55 4.46 27.28
CA THR A 132 8.06 4.74 28.63
C THR A 132 7.09 3.64 29.05
N ARG A 133 7.34 3.02 30.21
CA ARG A 133 6.44 2.03 30.78
C ARG A 133 5.23 2.71 31.39
N LYS A 134 4.06 2.09 31.22
CA LYS A 134 2.85 2.56 31.88
C LYS A 134 2.90 2.23 33.39
N PRO A 135 2.55 3.18 34.28
CA PRO A 135 2.68 3.02 35.72
C PRO A 135 1.69 2.01 36.32
N ASP A 136 0.58 1.74 35.63
CA ASP A 136 -0.49 0.81 35.99
C ASP A 136 -0.17 -0.67 35.69
N ARG A 137 1.00 -0.97 35.12
CA ARG A 137 1.39 -2.32 34.71
C ARG A 137 2.57 -2.85 35.54
N LEU A 138 2.46 -4.11 35.96
CA LEU A 138 3.57 -4.85 36.56
C LEU A 138 4.47 -5.42 35.45
N TYR A 139 5.77 -5.19 35.55
CA TYR A 139 6.76 -5.68 34.59
C TYR A 139 7.73 -6.64 35.27
N LYS A 140 8.02 -7.76 34.60
CA LYS A 140 8.85 -8.85 35.15
C LYS A 140 10.35 -8.52 35.27
N ALA A 141 10.84 -7.53 34.54
CA ALA A 141 12.27 -7.18 34.47
C ALA A 141 12.46 -5.68 34.63
N SER A 142 13.61 -5.25 35.16
CA SER A 142 13.95 -3.83 35.26
C SER A 142 14.12 -3.17 33.88
N ASN A 143 14.03 -1.84 33.81
CA ASN A 143 14.18 -1.07 32.56
C ASN A 143 15.19 0.07 32.68
N GLU A 144 16.12 -0.02 33.63
CA GLU A 144 16.98 1.08 34.04
C GLU A 144 17.77 1.66 32.87
N ASN A 145 18.31 0.82 31.99
CA ASN A 145 19.04 1.26 30.80
C ASN A 145 18.18 2.14 29.88
N THR A 146 16.92 1.75 29.63
CA THR A 146 16.00 2.51 28.78
C THR A 146 15.51 3.77 29.49
N THR A 147 15.23 3.70 30.80
CA THR A 147 14.87 4.86 31.62
C THR A 147 15.97 5.92 31.61
N SER A 148 17.24 5.51 31.78
CA SER A 148 18.41 6.38 31.72
C SER A 148 18.57 7.03 30.34
N LYS A 149 18.32 6.28 29.26
CA LYS A 149 18.32 6.82 27.89
C LYS A 149 17.20 7.85 27.69
N ILE A 150 15.99 7.58 28.17
CA ILE A 150 14.86 8.53 28.12
C ILE A 150 15.21 9.83 28.88
N LEU A 151 15.81 9.72 30.07
CA LEU A 151 16.23 10.87 30.87
C LEU A 151 17.29 11.71 30.14
N LYS A 152 18.26 11.05 29.49
CA LYS A 152 19.28 11.71 28.66
C LYS A 152 18.65 12.45 27.47
N TRP A 153 17.70 11.83 26.78
CA TRP A 153 16.98 12.46 25.66
C TRP A 153 16.16 13.69 26.10
N ARG A 154 15.56 13.67 27.30
CA ARG A 154 14.82 14.82 27.86
C ARG A 154 15.73 15.98 28.25
N LYS A 155 16.90 15.72 28.84
CA LYS A 155 17.88 16.75 29.25
C LYS A 155 18.49 17.52 28.06
N LEU A 156 18.64 16.88 26.91
CA LEU A 156 19.17 17.51 25.70
C LEU A 156 18.26 18.60 25.09
N LYS A 157 17.01 18.77 25.57
CA LYS A 157 16.05 19.81 25.11
C LYS A 157 16.14 21.15 25.90
N SER A 158 17.04 21.31 26.87
CA SER A 158 17.06 22.47 27.77
C SER A 158 18.00 23.63 27.36
N LYS A 159 18.13 23.93 26.07
CA LYS A 159 18.81 25.14 25.58
C LYS A 159 17.97 25.82 24.52
#